data_AF-A0A7Y5WVR8-F1
#
_entry.id   AF-A0A7Y5WVR8-F1
#
_cell.length_a   1.000
_cell.length_b   1.000
_cell.length_c   1.000
_cell.angle_alpha   90.00
_cell.angle_beta   90.00
_cell.angle_gamma   90.00
#
_symmetry.space_group_name_H-M   'P 1'
#
loop_
_entity.id
_entity.type
_entity.pdbx_description
1 polymer ?
#
loop_
_entity_poly.entity_id
_entity_poly.type
_entity_poly.pdbx_seq_one_letter_code
_entity_poly.pdbx_strand_id
1 'polypeptide(L)'
;MDALRLRLGPVVEWAIAAAFLAGTVAVASLILQEFRVPRPLAPVARTEVESTPAAVPTRAVSVPVLPFQDGKEVRIGDTAAAVAARLGRAAESGRQDVDRGRLGERLTRYYEYAGFRFILVFEPFERNGEPRVGAIYLP
;
A
#
# COMPACT_ATOMS: atom_id res chain seq x y z
N MET A 1 25.83 2.77 -62.62
CA MET A 1 25.93 2.04 -61.33
C MET A 1 24.92 2.67 -60.36
N ASP A 2 23.63 2.63 -60.70
CA ASP A 2 22.61 3.52 -60.10
C ASP A 2 21.46 2.76 -59.40
N ALA A 3 21.43 1.43 -59.54
CA ALA A 3 20.37 0.59 -58.97
C ALA A 3 20.53 0.28 -57.46
N LEU A 4 21.72 0.52 -56.89
CA LEU A 4 21.99 0.20 -55.47
C LEU A 4 21.56 1.31 -54.49
N ARG A 5 21.45 2.56 -54.95
CA ARG A 5 21.17 3.71 -54.07
C ARG A 5 19.71 3.83 -53.64
N LEU A 6 18.78 3.19 -54.37
CA LEU A 6 17.34 3.28 -54.10
C LEU A 6 16.82 2.26 -53.08
N ARG A 7 17.57 1.21 -52.75
CA ARG A 7 17.13 0.17 -51.79
C ARG A 7 17.62 0.37 -50.35
N LEU A 8 18.62 1.23 -50.13
CA LEU A 8 19.14 1.53 -48.80
C LEU A 8 18.26 2.52 -48.03
N GLY A 9 17.61 3.46 -48.71
CA GLY A 9 16.70 4.42 -48.10
C GLY A 9 15.56 3.77 -47.30
N PRO A 10 14.81 2.83 -47.90
CA PRO A 10 13.73 2.13 -47.20
C PRO A 10 14.24 1.31 -46.01
N VAL A 11 15.35 0.59 -46.15
CA VAL A 11 15.91 -0.25 -45.07
C VAL A 11 16.35 0.60 -43.88
N VAL A 12 16.99 1.75 -44.14
CA VAL A 12 17.40 2.70 -43.10
C VAL A 12 16.18 3.32 -42.42
N GLU A 13 15.15 3.69 -43.18
CA GLU A 13 13.90 4.23 -42.64
C GLU A 13 13.18 3.21 -41.74
N TRP A 14 13.07 1.96 -42.18
CA TRP A 14 12.54 0.86 -41.38
C TRP A 14 13.36 0.61 -40.11
N ALA A 15 14.70 0.70 -40.20
CA ALA A 15 15.57 0.57 -39.04
C ALA A 15 15.35 1.69 -38.01
N ILE A 16 15.20 2.94 -38.47
CA ILE A 16 14.90 4.09 -37.60
C ILE A 16 13.52 3.93 -36.95
N ALA A 17 12.50 3.56 -37.72
CA ALA A 17 11.15 3.32 -37.20
C ALA A 17 11.13 2.20 -36.14
N ALA A 18 11.83 1.09 -36.41
CA ALA A 18 11.95 -0.01 -35.46
C ALA A 18 12.67 0.40 -34.18
N ALA A 19 13.76 1.18 -34.29
CA ALA A 19 14.49 1.70 -33.13
C ALA A 19 13.62 2.64 -32.28
N PHE A 20 12.83 3.51 -32.92
CA PHE A 20 11.93 4.43 -32.23
C PHE A 20 10.80 3.70 -31.50
N LEU A 21 10.22 2.69 -32.14
CA LEU A 21 9.20 1.83 -31.55
C LEU A 21 9.76 1.05 -30.35
N ALA A 22 10.92 0.41 -30.52
CA ALA A 22 11.59 -0.32 -29.44
C ALA A 22 11.93 0.60 -28.26
N GLY A 23 12.42 1.81 -28.53
CA GLY A 23 12.67 2.82 -27.51
C GLY A 23 11.42 3.21 -26.73
N THR A 24 10.30 3.42 -27.43
CA THR A 24 9.02 3.78 -26.80
C THR A 24 8.49 2.63 -25.93
N VAL A 25 8.57 1.39 -26.42
CA VAL A 25 8.19 0.19 -25.64
C VAL A 25 9.07 0.02 -24.42
N ALA A 26 10.38 0.27 -24.53
CA ALA A 26 11.31 0.20 -23.41
C ALA A 26 10.97 1.25 -22.33
N VAL A 27 10.72 2.51 -22.72
CA VAL A 27 10.33 3.58 -21.79
C VAL A 27 8.99 3.26 -21.11
N ALA A 28 7.99 2.85 -21.88
CA ALA A 28 6.69 2.44 -21.33
C ALA A 28 6.83 1.26 -20.35
N SER A 29 7.72 0.30 -20.65
CA SER A 29 8.00 -0.84 -19.79
C SER A 29 8.67 -0.41 -18.49
N LEU A 30 9.63 0.52 -18.53
CA LEU A 30 10.27 1.08 -17.33
C LEU A 30 9.25 1.80 -16.43
N ILE A 31 8.35 2.59 -17.02
CA ILE A 31 7.28 3.25 -16.29
C ILE A 31 6.36 2.20 -15.62
N LEU A 32 5.94 1.19 -16.37
CA LEU A 32 5.13 0.09 -15.82
C LEU A 32 5.87 -0.75 -14.78
N GLN A 33 7.20 -0.88 -14.91
CA GLN A 33 8.03 -1.57 -13.94
C GLN A 33 8.10 -0.79 -12.63
N GLU A 34 8.21 0.54 -12.68
CA GLU A 34 8.15 1.39 -11.49
C GLU A 34 6.83 1.24 -10.74
N PHE A 35 5.72 1.06 -11.47
CA PHE A 35 4.41 0.77 -10.86
C PHE A 35 4.25 -0.68 -10.38
N ARG A 36 4.97 -1.64 -10.99
CA ARG A 36 4.85 -3.06 -10.67
C ARG A 36 5.82 -3.56 -9.62
N VAL A 37 6.94 -2.89 -9.37
CA VAL A 37 7.91 -3.35 -8.37
C VAL A 37 7.18 -3.40 -7.02
N PRO A 38 6.88 -4.60 -6.50
CA PRO A 38 6.49 -4.73 -5.12
C PRO A 38 7.75 -4.28 -4.37
N ARG A 39 7.67 -3.14 -3.69
CA ARG A 39 8.75 -2.66 -2.83
C ARG A 39 9.25 -3.88 -2.05
N PRO A 40 10.53 -4.27 -2.18
CA PRO A 40 11.07 -5.33 -1.35
C PRO A 40 10.71 -4.97 0.08
N LEU A 41 9.97 -5.85 0.75
CA LEU A 41 9.76 -5.74 2.18
C LEU A 41 11.16 -5.79 2.77
N ALA A 42 11.74 -4.61 3.02
CA ALA A 42 12.83 -4.48 3.96
C ALA A 42 12.39 -5.31 5.17
N PRO A 43 13.28 -6.14 5.76
CA PRO A 43 12.93 -6.87 6.97
C PRO A 43 12.30 -5.85 7.88
N VAL A 44 11.01 -6.05 8.19
CA VAL A 44 10.26 -5.16 9.06
C VAL A 44 11.15 -5.05 10.28
N ALA A 45 11.83 -3.91 10.41
CA ALA A 45 12.38 -3.50 11.67
C ALA A 45 11.17 -3.68 12.57
N ARG A 46 11.24 -4.63 13.50
CA ARG A 46 10.22 -4.76 14.53
C ARG A 46 10.09 -3.35 15.03
N THR A 47 9.01 -2.67 14.67
CA THR A 47 8.68 -1.39 15.25
C THR A 47 8.72 -1.71 16.71
N GLU A 48 9.75 -1.20 17.38
CA GLU A 48 9.92 -1.23 18.82
C GLU A 48 8.52 -1.02 19.35
N VAL A 49 7.95 -2.02 20.07
CA VAL A 49 6.52 -2.08 20.40
C VAL A 49 6.19 -0.79 21.14
N GLU A 50 5.80 0.22 20.37
CA GLU A 50 5.43 1.53 20.85
C GLU A 50 4.23 1.26 21.72
N SER A 51 4.28 1.75 22.97
CA SER A 51 3.43 1.31 24.07
C SER A 51 2.02 0.97 23.58
N THR A 52 1.71 -0.33 23.61
CA THR A 52 0.43 -0.87 23.15
C THR A 52 -0.68 -0.01 23.75
N PRO A 53 -1.58 0.59 22.94
CA PRO A 53 -2.63 1.44 23.47
C PRO A 53 -3.40 0.74 24.57
N ALA A 54 -3.75 1.44 25.64
CA ALA A 54 -4.45 0.85 26.79
C ALA A 54 -5.81 0.23 26.40
N ALA A 55 -6.40 0.69 25.29
CA ALA A 55 -7.62 0.14 24.71
C ALA A 55 -7.43 -1.26 24.09
N VAL A 56 -6.21 -1.62 23.68
CA VAL A 56 -5.94 -2.92 23.06
C VAL A 56 -5.84 -4.00 24.17
N PRO A 57 -6.58 -5.12 24.06
CA PRO A 57 -6.49 -6.21 25.03
C PRO A 57 -5.07 -6.75 25.17
N THR A 58 -4.66 -7.08 26.40
CA THR A 58 -3.29 -7.54 26.70
C THR A 58 -2.90 -8.84 25.98
N ARG A 59 -3.87 -9.63 25.52
CA ARG A 59 -3.65 -10.88 24.79
C ARG A 59 -3.71 -10.73 23.27
N ALA A 60 -3.93 -9.52 22.78
CA ALA A 60 -4.09 -9.29 21.35
C ALA A 60 -2.77 -9.48 20.59
N VAL A 61 -2.85 -10.07 19.42
CA VAL A 61 -1.70 -10.35 18.55
C VAL A 61 -1.61 -9.28 17.46
N SER A 62 -0.44 -8.68 17.30
CA SER A 62 -0.18 -7.71 16.24
C SER A 62 0.18 -8.40 14.92
N VAL A 63 -0.42 -7.98 13.82
CA VAL A 63 -0.16 -8.50 12.46
C VAL A 63 0.10 -7.36 11.48
N PRO A 64 0.98 -7.54 10.47
CA PRO A 64 1.28 -6.50 9.49
C PRO A 64 0.20 -6.36 8.39
N VAL A 65 -0.51 -7.45 8.12
CA VAL A 65 -1.56 -7.56 7.11
C VAL A 65 -2.67 -8.47 7.64
N LEU A 66 -3.92 -8.08 7.42
CA LEU A 66 -5.11 -8.86 7.75
C LEU A 66 -5.90 -9.16 6.48
N PRO A 67 -5.78 -10.38 5.90
CA PRO A 67 -6.58 -10.81 4.76
C PRO A 67 -7.97 -11.30 5.20
N PHE A 68 -8.95 -11.14 4.31
CA PHE A 68 -10.31 -11.63 4.46
C PHE A 68 -10.65 -12.66 3.37
N GLN A 69 -11.68 -13.47 3.61
CA GLN A 69 -12.10 -14.57 2.72
C GLN A 69 -12.61 -14.07 1.35
N ASP A 70 -13.07 -12.82 1.28
CA ASP A 70 -13.56 -12.19 0.05
C ASP A 70 -12.43 -11.54 -0.80
N GLY A 71 -11.17 -11.79 -0.43
CA GLY A 71 -9.99 -11.27 -1.13
C GLY A 71 -9.61 -9.84 -0.76
N LYS A 72 -10.35 -9.20 0.15
CA LYS A 72 -9.94 -7.90 0.71
C LYS A 72 -8.85 -8.09 1.76
N GLU A 73 -8.11 -7.03 2.02
CA GLU A 73 -7.10 -7.01 3.08
C GLU A 73 -6.95 -5.61 3.68
N VAL A 74 -6.49 -5.54 4.92
CA VAL A 74 -6.02 -4.30 5.56
C VAL A 74 -4.54 -4.44 5.86
N ARG A 75 -3.77 -3.39 5.60
CA ARG A 75 -2.32 -3.37 5.81
C ARG A 75 -1.90 -2.19 6.69
N ILE A 76 -0.79 -2.35 7.40
CA ILE A 76 -0.09 -1.21 7.99
C ILE A 76 0.22 -0.18 6.89
N GLY A 77 -0.04 1.10 7.18
CA GLY A 77 0.10 2.22 6.27
C GLY A 77 -1.17 2.64 5.52
N ASP A 78 -2.22 1.81 5.53
CA ASP A 78 -3.52 2.17 4.93
C ASP A 78 -4.11 3.40 5.64
N THR A 79 -4.76 4.29 4.89
CA THR A 79 -5.48 5.42 5.49
C THR A 79 -6.84 4.98 6.02
N ALA A 80 -7.40 5.71 6.98
CA ALA A 80 -8.77 5.43 7.46
C ALA A 80 -9.80 5.48 6.32
N ALA A 81 -9.61 6.38 5.34
CA ALA A 81 -10.44 6.48 4.14
C ALA A 81 -10.33 5.22 3.26
N ALA A 82 -9.12 4.69 3.05
CA ALA A 82 -8.91 3.47 2.26
C ALA A 82 -9.55 2.24 2.93
N VAL A 83 -9.41 2.13 4.26
CA VAL A 83 -10.07 1.06 5.04
C VAL A 83 -11.59 1.17 4.93
N ALA A 84 -12.14 2.38 5.12
CA ALA A 84 -13.58 2.62 5.01
C ALA A 84 -14.14 2.34 3.61
N ALA A 85 -13.39 2.70 2.55
CA ALA A 85 -13.78 2.40 1.17
C ALA A 85 -13.78 0.90 0.88
N ARG A 86 -12.85 0.16 1.48
CA ARG A 86 -12.69 -1.28 1.25
C ARG A 86 -13.69 -2.13 2.04
N LEU A 87 -13.84 -1.85 3.34
CA LEU A 87 -14.68 -2.64 4.25
C LEU A 87 -16.11 -2.10 4.38
N GLY A 88 -16.32 -0.83 4.00
CA GLY A 88 -17.56 -0.11 4.27
C GLY A 88 -17.61 0.46 5.68
N ARG A 89 -18.32 1.58 5.86
CA ARG A 89 -18.50 2.23 7.16
C ARG A 89 -19.23 1.36 8.19
N ALA A 90 -20.06 0.44 7.72
CA ALA A 90 -20.78 -0.51 8.59
C ALA A 90 -19.85 -1.49 9.33
N ALA A 91 -18.61 -1.66 8.86
CA ALA A 91 -17.62 -2.50 9.54
C ALA A 91 -17.06 -1.83 10.81
N GLU A 92 -17.20 -0.51 10.96
CA GLU A 92 -16.80 0.20 12.17
C GLU A 92 -17.84 -0.07 13.27
N SER A 93 -17.43 -0.70 14.38
CA SER A 93 -18.33 -1.03 15.49
C SER A 93 -18.77 0.18 16.33
N GLY A 94 -18.34 1.40 15.96
CA GLY A 94 -18.64 2.66 16.64
C GLY A 94 -17.81 2.91 17.90
N ARG A 95 -17.16 1.90 18.48
CA ARG A 95 -16.20 2.10 19.57
C ARG A 95 -14.90 2.67 19.02
N GLN A 96 -14.50 3.82 19.57
CA GLN A 96 -13.20 4.42 19.32
C GLN A 96 -12.61 4.97 20.63
N ASP A 97 -11.31 4.83 20.76
CA ASP A 97 -10.53 5.37 21.88
C ASP A 97 -9.42 6.25 21.29
N VAL A 98 -9.26 7.46 21.82
CA VAL A 98 -8.21 8.40 21.42
C VAL A 98 -7.16 8.46 22.53
N ASP A 99 -5.91 8.23 22.17
CA ASP A 99 -4.76 8.47 23.03
C ASP A 99 -3.71 9.34 22.33
N ARG A 100 -2.60 9.61 23.03
CA ARG A 100 -1.50 10.43 22.49
C ARG A 100 -0.30 9.53 22.19
N GLY A 101 0.01 9.39 20.91
CA GLY A 101 1.23 8.76 20.42
C GLY A 101 2.40 9.76 20.34
N ARG A 102 3.57 9.30 19.89
CA ARG A 102 4.77 10.14 19.81
C ARG A 102 4.67 11.29 18.80
N LEU A 103 3.94 11.07 17.71
CA LEU A 103 3.87 12.00 16.57
C LEU A 103 2.56 12.78 16.49
N GLY A 104 1.60 12.48 17.36
CA GLY A 104 0.30 13.15 17.40
C GLY A 104 -0.76 12.32 18.11
N GLU A 105 -2.02 12.62 17.80
CA GLU A 105 -3.14 11.81 18.26
C GLU A 105 -3.09 10.43 17.62
N ARG A 106 -3.34 9.40 18.44
CA ARG A 106 -3.45 8.02 18.00
C ARG A 106 -4.84 7.52 18.34
N LEU A 107 -5.43 6.82 17.40
CA LEU A 107 -6.84 6.46 17.40
C LEU A 107 -6.97 4.95 17.30
N THR A 108 -7.53 4.33 18.33
CA THR A 108 -7.84 2.91 18.37
C THR A 108 -9.31 2.72 17.97
N ARG A 109 -9.58 2.02 16.87
CA ARG A 109 -10.93 1.71 16.39
C ARG A 109 -11.16 0.21 16.32
N TYR A 110 -12.38 -0.19 16.66
CA TYR A 110 -12.80 -1.59 16.68
C TYR A 110 -13.65 -1.86 15.45
N TYR A 111 -13.33 -2.94 14.76
CA TYR A 111 -14.01 -3.36 13.53
C TYR A 111 -14.61 -4.75 13.69
N GLU A 112 -15.73 -4.95 13.01
CA GLU A 112 -16.32 -6.25 12.76
C GLU A 112 -16.61 -6.37 11.26
N TYR A 113 -15.96 -7.31 10.58
CA TYR A 113 -16.15 -7.54 9.15
C TYR A 113 -16.22 -9.03 8.87
N ALA A 114 -17.26 -9.45 8.14
CA ALA A 114 -17.50 -10.86 7.82
C ALA A 114 -17.46 -11.80 9.05
N GLY A 115 -17.97 -11.33 10.21
CA GLY A 115 -17.96 -12.07 11.47
C GLY A 115 -16.62 -12.11 12.20
N PHE A 116 -15.60 -11.40 11.70
CA PHE A 116 -14.28 -11.32 12.30
C PHE A 116 -14.06 -9.97 12.99
N ARG A 117 -13.60 -10.01 14.25
CA ARG A 117 -13.32 -8.82 15.05
C ARG A 117 -11.84 -8.53 15.09
N PHE A 118 -11.49 -7.26 14.90
CA PHE A 118 -10.11 -6.80 14.94
C PHE A 118 -10.07 -5.33 15.33
N ILE A 119 -8.87 -4.88 15.71
CA ILE A 119 -8.65 -3.52 16.16
C ILE A 119 -7.61 -2.89 15.25
N LEU A 120 -7.90 -1.69 14.76
CA LEU A 120 -6.95 -0.89 14.00
C LEU A 120 -6.51 0.30 14.86
N VAL A 121 -5.21 0.52 14.91
CA VAL A 121 -4.61 1.69 15.52
C VAL A 121 -4.14 2.61 14.41
N PHE A 122 -4.73 3.80 14.33
CA PHE A 122 -4.34 4.84 13.39
C PHE A 122 -3.46 5.86 14.10
N GLU A 123 -2.30 6.14 13.52
CA GLU A 123 -1.38 7.15 14.03
C GLU A 123 -0.66 7.87 12.87
N PRO A 124 -0.22 9.11 13.08
CA PRO A 124 0.52 9.83 12.07
C PRO A 124 1.98 9.34 12.02
N PHE A 125 2.52 9.15 10.81
CA PHE A 125 3.91 8.72 10.60
C PHE A 125 4.90 9.89 10.54
N GLU A 126 4.37 11.12 10.53
CA GLU A 126 5.10 12.38 10.61
C GLU A 126 4.26 13.37 11.43
N ARG A 127 4.88 14.40 12.00
CA ARG A 127 4.16 15.37 12.83
C ARG A 127 3.08 16.08 12.00
N ASN A 128 1.82 16.02 12.47
CA ASN A 128 0.63 16.52 11.76
C ASN A 128 0.33 15.82 10.42
N GLY A 129 0.93 14.66 10.17
CA GLY A 129 0.62 13.84 9.00
C GLY A 129 -0.77 13.22 9.06
N GLU A 130 -1.25 12.73 7.91
CA GLU A 130 -2.49 11.97 7.85
C GLU A 130 -2.36 10.68 8.69
N PRO A 131 -3.31 10.40 9.61
CA PRO A 131 -3.29 9.16 10.37
C PRO A 131 -3.45 7.94 9.46
N ARG A 132 -2.55 6.97 9.62
CA ARG A 132 -2.51 5.71 8.88
C ARG A 132 -2.49 4.55 9.86
N VAL A 133 -2.87 3.36 9.40
CA VAL A 133 -2.81 2.14 10.22
C VAL A 133 -1.35 1.93 10.67
N GLY A 134 -1.07 2.16 11.95
CA GLY A 134 0.22 1.87 12.59
C GLY A 134 0.30 0.43 13.08
N ALA A 135 -0.82 -0.12 13.54
CA ALA A 135 -0.92 -1.50 14.01
C ALA A 135 -2.30 -2.11 13.75
N ILE A 136 -2.32 -3.43 13.59
CA ILE A 136 -3.51 -4.26 13.45
C ILE A 136 -3.46 -5.31 14.55
N TYR A 137 -4.49 -5.37 15.39
CA TYR A 137 -4.56 -6.33 16.49
C TYR A 137 -5.72 -7.30 16.33
N LEU A 138 -5.43 -8.57 16.57
CA LEU A 138 -6.41 -9.65 16.65
C LEU A 138 -6.63 -10.00 18.14
N PRO A 139 -7.88 -9.98 18.64
CA PRO A 139 -8.18 -10.27 20.04
C PRO A 139 -7.85 -11.70 20.47
#